data_AF-A0A4J1ZVK9-F1
#
_entry.id   AF-A0A4J1ZVK9-F1
#
_cell.length_a   1.000
_cell.length_b   1.000
_cell.length_c   1.000
_cell.angle_alpha   90.00
_cell.angle_beta   90.00
_cell.angle_gamma   90.00
#
_symmetry.space_group_name_H-M   'P 1'
#
loop_
_entity.id
_entity.type
_entity.pdbx_description
1 polymer ?
#
loop_
_entity_poly.entity_id
_entity_poly.type
_entity_poly.pdbx_seq_one_letter_code
_entity_poly.pdbx_strand_id
1 'polypeptide(L)'
;MDLLEKECLKCDKNFQQGDIWNYYYLSDKVPAQGWKIHISSQIKDAVNIFKIVYKLSQLNNCSFKVVKNLEELKKINSLGK
;
A
#
# COMPACT_ATOMS: atom_id res chain seq x y z
N MET A 1 -2.30 -3.52 17.40
CA MET A 1 -2.58 -3.17 15.99
C MET A 1 -1.56 -2.15 15.55
N ASP A 2 -0.86 -2.46 14.47
CA ASP A 2 0.26 -1.69 13.95
C ASP A 2 -0.18 -0.30 13.43
N LEU A 3 0.71 0.70 13.43
CA LEU A 3 0.37 2.06 13.01
C LEU A 3 -0.02 2.13 11.53
N LEU A 4 0.68 1.40 10.66
CA LEU A 4 0.34 1.36 9.23
C LEU A 4 -0.99 0.63 9.01
N GLU A 5 -1.21 -0.47 9.73
CA GLU A 5 -2.45 -1.24 9.71
C GLU A 5 -3.66 -0.36 10.13
N LYS A 6 -3.52 0.43 11.20
CA LYS A 6 -4.55 1.38 11.64
C LYS A 6 -4.88 2.43 10.58
N GLU A 7 -3.90 2.90 9.82
CA GLU A 7 -4.15 3.87 8.75
C GLU A 7 -4.78 3.21 7.52
N CYS A 8 -4.38 1.99 7.18
CA CYS A 8 -5.04 1.18 6.16
C CYS A 8 -6.54 0.99 6.46
N LEU A 9 -6.90 0.74 7.72
CA LEU A 9 -8.30 0.57 8.15
C LEU A 9 -9.16 1.83 8.06
N LYS A 10 -8.55 3.02 7.92
CA LYS A 10 -9.27 4.29 7.72
C LYS A 10 -9.56 4.58 6.24
N CYS A 11 -9.09 3.74 5.33
CA CYS A 11 -9.31 3.93 3.90
C CYS A 11 -10.78 3.68 3.52
N ASP A 12 -11.15 4.14 2.34
CA ASP A 12 -12.52 4.01 1.85
C ASP A 12 -12.86 2.56 1.42
N LYS A 13 -14.09 2.36 0.95
CA LYS A 13 -14.64 1.05 0.54
C LYS A 13 -13.85 0.32 -0.56
N ASN A 14 -13.00 1.03 -1.30
CA ASN A 14 -12.18 0.45 -2.37
C ASN A 14 -10.94 -0.26 -1.81
N PHE A 15 -10.69 -0.14 -0.50
CA PHE A 15 -9.59 -0.80 0.18
C PHE A 15 -9.98 -2.20 0.65
N GLN A 16 -9.21 -3.20 0.24
CA GLN A 16 -9.41 -4.61 0.56
C GLN A 16 -8.18 -5.16 1.28
N GLN A 17 -8.42 -5.83 2.40
CA GLN A 17 -7.35 -6.48 3.16
C GLN A 17 -7.00 -7.82 2.54
N GLY A 18 -5.71 -8.09 2.40
CA GLY A 18 -5.17 -9.39 2.00
C GLY A 18 -4.16 -9.89 3.02
N ASP A 19 -3.52 -11.02 2.73
CA ASP A 19 -2.65 -11.68 3.72
C ASP A 19 -1.34 -10.93 3.95
N ILE A 20 -0.58 -10.60 2.91
CA ILE A 20 0.66 -9.79 3.02
C ILE A 20 0.43 -8.37 2.51
N TRP A 21 -0.44 -8.24 1.52
CA TRP A 21 -0.72 -7.00 0.81
C TRP A 21 -2.17 -6.61 1.03
N ASN A 22 -2.39 -5.33 1.31
CA ASN A 22 -3.68 -4.69 1.16
C ASN A 22 -3.75 -4.03 -0.21
N TYR A 23 -4.95 -3.97 -0.78
CA TYR A 23 -5.18 -3.53 -2.14
C TYR A 23 -6.17 -2.38 -2.17
N TYR A 24 -5.91 -1.40 -3.02
CA TYR A 24 -6.83 -0.32 -3.35
C TYR A 24 -7.20 -0.43 -4.82
N TYR A 25 -8.47 -0.78 -5.10
CA TYR A 25 -8.98 -1.00 -6.45
C TYR A 25 -10.00 0.07 -6.84
N LEU A 26 -9.72 0.81 -7.90
CA LEU A 26 -10.69 1.75 -8.49
C LEU A 26 -11.62 1.09 -9.50
N SER A 27 -11.23 -0.09 -10.01
CA SER A 27 -11.97 -0.87 -10.98
C SER A 27 -11.53 -2.33 -10.90
N ASP A 28 -12.45 -3.25 -11.19
CA ASP A 28 -12.18 -4.69 -11.30
C ASP A 28 -11.33 -5.04 -12.54
N LYS A 29 -11.11 -4.08 -13.45
CA LYS A 29 -10.36 -4.26 -14.71
C LYS A 29 -8.92 -3.76 -14.59
N VAL A 30 -8.12 -4.37 -13.72
CA VAL A 30 -6.67 -4.10 -13.69
C VAL A 30 -6.02 -4.82 -14.87
N PRO A 31 -5.30 -4.11 -15.77
CA PRO A 31 -4.66 -4.75 -16.91
C PRO A 31 -3.55 -5.71 -16.46
N ALA A 32 -3.42 -6.84 -17.15
CA ALA A 32 -2.40 -7.86 -16.86
C ALA A 32 -0.96 -7.37 -17.14
N GLN A 33 -0.81 -6.30 -17.91
CA GLN A 33 0.46 -5.72 -18.32
C GLN A 33 0.38 -4.19 -18.30
N GLY A 34 1.51 -3.54 -18.01
CA GLY A 34 1.60 -2.08 -17.94
C GLY A 34 2.75 -1.60 -17.06
N TRP A 35 2.79 -0.30 -16.86
CA TRP A 35 3.78 0.35 -16.02
C TRP A 35 3.42 0.15 -14.54
N LYS A 36 4.42 -0.23 -13.73
CA LYS A 36 4.31 -0.29 -12.28
C LYS A 36 5.39 0.58 -11.65
N ILE A 37 5.04 1.26 -10.58
CA ILE A 37 5.97 2.05 -9.77
C ILE A 37 6.09 1.35 -8.43
N HIS A 38 7.33 1.08 -8.00
CA HIS A 38 7.59 0.62 -6.64
C HIS A 38 7.98 1.83 -5.80
N ILE A 39 7.24 2.07 -4.72
CA ILE A 39 7.59 3.08 -3.71
C ILE A 39 8.15 2.35 -2.50
N SER A 40 9.43 2.57 -2.22
CA SER A 40 10.11 2.05 -1.04
C SER A 40 10.35 3.16 -0.04
N SER A 41 10.27 2.85 1.25
CA SER A 41 10.52 3.80 2.33
C SER A 41 11.32 3.16 3.45
N GLN A 42 11.95 4.00 4.27
CA GLN A 42 12.41 3.54 5.58
C GLN A 42 11.20 3.23 6.47
N ILE A 43 11.37 2.33 7.46
CA ILE A 43 10.27 1.90 8.34
C ILE A 43 9.68 3.09 9.12
N LYS A 44 10.54 4.01 9.58
CA LYS A 44 10.11 5.21 10.31
C LYS A 44 9.23 6.15 9.49
N ASP A 45 9.36 6.12 8.16
CA ASP A 45 8.65 7.02 7.24
C ASP A 45 7.44 6.35 6.57
N ALA A 46 7.29 5.03 6.69
CA ALA A 46 6.32 4.23 5.96
C ALA A 46 4.87 4.73 6.09
N VAL A 47 4.47 5.13 7.31
CA VAL A 47 3.11 5.62 7.57
C VAL A 47 2.87 6.97 6.88
N ASN A 48 3.85 7.87 6.90
CA ASN A 48 3.73 9.19 6.29
C ASN A 48 3.74 9.08 4.75
N ILE A 49 4.63 8.25 4.21
CA ILE A 49 4.67 7.95 2.77
C ILE A 49 3.35 7.34 2.32
N PHE A 50 2.80 6.37 3.05
CA PHE A 50 1.50 5.79 2.74
C PHE A 50 0.40 6.85 2.65
N LYS A 51 0.32 7.78 3.62
CA LYS A 51 -0.69 8.85 3.62
C LYS A 51 -0.59 9.76 2.39
N ILE A 52 0.63 10.09 1.98
CA ILE A 52 0.89 10.94 0.80
C ILE A 52 0.50 10.17 -0.48
N VAL A 53 1.00 8.96 -0.62
CA VAL A 53 0.76 8.11 -1.81
C VAL A 53 -0.71 7.78 -1.95
N TYR A 54 -1.40 7.45 -0.85
CA TYR A 54 -2.84 7.17 -0.88
C TYR A 54 -3.62 8.34 -1.48
N LYS A 55 -3.40 9.56 -0.99
CA LYS A 55 -4.06 10.77 -1.52
C LYS A 55 -3.71 11.01 -2.99
N LEU A 56 -2.43 10.86 -3.36
CA LEU A 56 -2.00 11.03 -4.75
C LEU A 56 -2.64 9.98 -5.67
N SER A 57 -2.71 8.72 -5.24
CA SER A 57 -3.36 7.64 -5.98
C SER A 57 -4.84 7.90 -6.19
N GLN A 58 -5.54 8.40 -5.16
CA GLN A 58 -6.94 8.81 -5.28
C GLN A 58 -7.11 9.94 -6.32
N LEU A 59 -6.28 10.99 -6.25
CA LEU A 59 -6.35 12.13 -7.18
C LEU A 59 -6.04 11.74 -8.64
N ASN A 60 -5.16 10.76 -8.84
CA ASN A 60 -4.72 10.34 -10.17
C ASN A 60 -5.43 9.07 -10.69
N ASN A 61 -6.50 8.63 -10.01
CA ASN A 61 -7.22 7.40 -10.35
C ASN A 61 -6.30 6.17 -10.53
N CYS A 62 -5.35 5.99 -9.60
CA CYS A 62 -4.42 4.88 -9.61
C CYS A 62 -4.80 3.81 -8.57
N SER A 63 -4.99 2.57 -9.02
CA SER A 63 -5.02 1.40 -8.15
C SER A 63 -3.61 1.12 -7.61
N PHE A 64 -3.50 0.68 -6.37
CA PHE A 64 -2.21 0.34 -5.77
C PHE A 64 -2.34 -0.78 -4.74
N LYS A 65 -1.21 -1.30 -4.28
CA LYS A 65 -1.15 -2.19 -3.13
C LYS A 65 -0.09 -1.71 -2.14
N VAL A 66 -0.32 -1.97 -0.86
CA VAL A 66 0.58 -1.64 0.24
C VAL A 66 0.72 -2.84 1.15
N VAL A 67 1.87 -3.00 1.78
CA VAL A 67 2.08 -4.07 2.77
C VAL A 67 1.13 -3.90 3.96
N LYS A 68 0.65 -5.00 4.54
CA LYS A 68 -0.40 -4.96 5.57
C LYS A 68 -0.01 -4.20 6.84
N ASN A 69 1.25 -4.28 7.25
CA ASN A 69 1.76 -3.71 8.49
C ASN A 69 3.29 -3.54 8.45
N LEU A 70 3.85 -2.87 9.46
CA LEU A 70 5.28 -2.62 9.58
C LEU A 70 6.12 -3.88 9.83
N GLU A 71 5.54 -4.96 10.37
CA GLU A 71 6.26 -6.23 10.58
C GLU A 71 6.55 -6.91 9.24
N GLU A 72 5.54 -7.02 8.37
CA GLU A 72 5.73 -7.53 7.02
C GLU A 72 6.63 -6.61 6.19
N LEU A 73 6.53 -5.29 6.38
CA LEU A 73 7.45 -4.35 5.72
C LEU A 73 8.90 -4.64 6.11
N LYS A 74 9.17 -4.91 7.40
CA LYS A 74 10.50 -5.31 7.88
C LYS A 74 10.97 -6.60 7.21
N LYS A 75 10.11 -7.62 7.15
CA LYS A 75 10.45 -8.90 6.49
C LYS A 75 10.80 -8.68 5.02
N ILE A 76 9.96 -7.97 4.27
CA ILE A 76 10.19 -7.67 2.85
C ILE A 76 11.49 -6.88 2.64
N ASN A 77 11.74 -5.85 3.45
CA ASN A 77 12.96 -5.05 3.37
C ASN A 77 14.22 -5.84 3.76
N SER A 78 14.08 -6.89 4.58
CA SER A 78 15.21 -7.72 5.03
C SER A 78 15.53 -8.85 4.06
N LEU A 79 14.53 -9.33 3.30
CA LEU A 79 14.69 -10.32 2.22
C LEU A 79 15.33 -9.73 0.95
N GLY A 80 15.39 -8.40 0.84
CA GLY A 80 16.08 -7.69 -0.24
C GLY A 80 17.59 -7.48 -0.02
N LYS A 81 18.19 -8.16 0.95
CA LYS A 81 19.64 -8.16 1.22
C LYS A 81 20.26 -9.52 0.94
#